data_AF-A0AA88KI27-F1
#
_entry.id   AF-A0AA88KI27-F1
#
_cell.length_a   1.000
_cell.length_b   1.000
_cell.length_c   1.000
_cell.angle_alpha   90.00
_cell.angle_beta   90.00
_cell.angle_gamma   90.00
#
_symmetry.space_group_name_H-M   'P 1'
#
loop_
_entity.id
_entity.type
_entity.pdbx_description
1 polymer ?
#
loop_
_entity_poly.entity_id
_entity_poly.type
_entity_poly.pdbx_seq_one_letter_code
_entity_poly.pdbx_strand_id
1 'polypeptide(L)'
;MLQPRLLPKVLEQINTDGIKTTILCNVNGSLISSSLSTSKQQQPPSSSSAQQTSNFSEQQITYQQRLLPSQIKHMDKLIAAIAANMWHSYLKAGRTAFTPVEYDENGNMIGQDDENLEDDSVGAQKLKSLLVDCEYGRLAILGVSRNVVLCVCAEKEVPFGMLNKKAQVMRDFLSGPFTMVEEAVDEEEEAEY
;
A
#
# COMPACT_ATOMS: atom_id res chain seq x y z
N MET A 1 -20.99 -2.65 10.73
CA MET A 1 -20.23 -1.40 10.99
C MET A 1 -18.76 -1.70 11.23
N LEU A 2 -17.87 -1.01 10.51
CA LEU A 2 -16.42 -1.05 10.74
C LEU A 2 -16.10 -0.40 12.11
N GLN A 3 -15.20 -0.98 12.90
CA GLN A 3 -14.76 -0.39 14.17
C GLN A 3 -13.38 0.28 14.00
N PRO A 4 -13.29 1.62 13.86
CA PRO A 4 -12.05 2.31 13.51
C PRO A 4 -10.93 2.09 14.54
N ARG A 5 -11.29 1.88 15.81
CA ARG A 5 -10.35 1.63 16.91
C ARG A 5 -9.66 0.28 16.84
N LEU A 6 -10.23 -0.69 16.13
CA LEU A 6 -9.64 -2.02 15.95
C LEU A 6 -8.74 -2.10 14.72
N LEU A 7 -8.91 -1.19 13.76
CA LEU A 7 -8.19 -1.25 12.48
C LEU A 7 -6.66 -1.21 12.66
N PRO A 8 -6.05 -0.32 13.48
CA PRO A 8 -4.61 -0.38 13.73
C PRO A 8 -4.15 -1.72 14.29
N LYS A 9 -4.94 -2.35 15.18
CA LYS A 9 -4.62 -3.65 15.78
C LYS A 9 -4.69 -4.79 14.77
N VAL A 10 -5.64 -4.73 13.84
CA VAL A 10 -5.74 -5.67 12.72
C VAL A 10 -4.53 -5.52 11.82
N LEU A 11 -4.21 -4.28 11.41
CA LEU A 11 -3.03 -4.01 10.59
C LEU A 11 -1.73 -4.45 11.28
N GLU A 12 -1.62 -4.32 12.59
CA GLU A 12 -0.44 -4.75 13.34
C GLU A 12 -0.16 -6.25 13.24
N GLN A 13 -1.17 -7.09 12.98
CA GLN A 13 -0.99 -8.56 12.88
C GLN A 13 -0.07 -8.97 11.73
N ILE A 14 0.03 -8.15 10.67
CA ILE A 14 0.91 -8.44 9.53
C ILE A 14 2.36 -8.02 9.79
N ASN A 15 2.63 -7.16 10.78
CA ASN A 15 3.92 -6.55 11.07
C ASN A 15 4.87 -7.52 11.79
N THR A 16 5.12 -8.65 11.15
CA THR A 16 5.96 -9.77 11.60
C THR A 16 6.91 -10.17 10.49
N ASP A 17 8.01 -10.85 10.83
CA ASP A 17 9.00 -11.35 9.87
C ASP A 17 9.62 -10.24 8.98
N GLY A 18 10.02 -9.13 9.60
CA GLY A 18 10.70 -8.00 8.92
C GLY A 18 9.76 -7.00 8.26
N ILE A 19 8.43 -7.18 8.34
CA ILE A 19 7.47 -6.14 7.95
C ILE A 19 7.48 -5.04 9.02
N LYS A 20 7.72 -3.80 8.60
CA LYS A 20 7.90 -2.64 9.46
C LYS A 20 6.63 -1.85 9.68
N THR A 21 5.95 -1.47 8.61
CA THR A 21 4.75 -0.64 8.72
C THR A 21 3.70 -1.09 7.73
N THR A 22 2.45 -0.99 8.15
CA THR A 22 1.29 -1.25 7.31
C THR A 22 0.36 -0.06 7.38
N ILE A 23 0.04 0.47 6.21
CA ILE A 23 -0.65 1.73 6.02
C ILE A 23 -1.87 1.48 5.15
N LEU A 24 -3.01 1.98 5.59
CA LEU A 24 -4.24 2.05 4.83
C LEU A 24 -4.54 3.52 4.50
N CYS A 25 -4.75 3.82 3.24
CA CYS A 25 -5.04 5.16 2.77
C CYS A 25 -6.13 5.15 1.71
N ASN A 26 -6.72 6.33 1.47
CA ASN A 26 -7.62 6.54 0.36
C ASN A 26 -6.82 6.65 -0.96
N VAL A 27 -7.46 6.44 -2.12
CA VAL A 27 -6.88 6.70 -3.45
C VAL A 27 -6.33 8.12 -3.63
N ASN A 28 -6.81 9.09 -2.84
CA ASN A 28 -6.27 10.46 -2.81
C ASN A 28 -5.00 10.63 -1.95
N GLY A 29 -4.52 9.57 -1.30
CA GLY A 29 -3.32 9.62 -0.44
C GLY A 29 -3.58 10.02 1.01
N SER A 30 -4.83 10.32 1.38
CA SER A 30 -5.22 10.59 2.77
C SER A 30 -5.11 9.32 3.63
N LEU A 31 -4.39 9.42 4.74
CA LEU A 31 -4.19 8.32 5.68
C LEU A 31 -5.52 7.96 6.40
N ILE A 32 -5.89 6.67 6.35
CA ILE A 32 -7.03 6.10 7.10
C ILE A 32 -6.53 5.50 8.41
N SER A 33 -5.51 4.66 8.34
CA SER A 33 -4.93 3.98 9.50
C SER A 33 -3.50 3.53 9.22
N SER A 34 -2.66 3.48 10.25
CA SER A 34 -1.32 2.90 10.15
C SER A 34 -0.99 2.09 11.40
N SER A 35 -0.08 1.13 11.24
CA SER A 35 0.52 0.37 12.33
C SER A 35 2.00 0.21 12.07
N LEU A 36 2.83 0.42 13.10
CA LEU A 36 4.28 0.33 13.03
C LEU A 36 4.78 -0.76 13.97
N SER A 37 5.62 -1.67 13.48
CA SER A 37 6.35 -2.61 14.30
C SER A 37 7.29 -1.83 15.22
N THR A 38 7.05 -1.87 16.52
CA THR A 38 8.04 -1.41 17.49
C THR A 38 9.03 -2.54 17.73
N SER A 39 10.02 -2.68 16.85
CA SER A 39 11.18 -3.49 17.20
C SER A 39 11.80 -2.84 18.43
N LYS A 40 11.62 -3.45 19.61
CA LYS A 40 12.33 -3.05 20.83
C LYS A 40 13.79 -2.93 20.44
N GLN A 41 14.33 -1.71 20.47
CA GLN A 41 15.77 -1.53 20.39
C GLN A 41 16.38 -2.48 21.42
N GLN A 42 17.18 -3.44 20.97
CA GLN A 42 18.10 -4.11 21.87
C GLN A 42 18.88 -2.99 22.56
N GLN A 43 18.72 -2.91 23.89
CA GLN A 43 19.60 -2.07 24.69
C GLN A 43 21.04 -2.38 24.31
N PRO A 44 21.91 -1.38 24.15
CA PRO A 44 23.32 -1.66 23.91
C PRO A 44 23.82 -2.58 25.03
N PRO A 45 24.55 -3.67 24.72
CA PRO A 45 25.15 -4.50 25.74
C PRO A 45 26.03 -3.61 26.62
N SER A 46 25.73 -3.61 27.91
CA SER A 46 26.51 -2.92 28.93
C SER A 46 27.98 -3.29 28.78
N SER A 47 28.79 -2.26 28.57
CA SER A 47 30.23 -2.24 28.39
C SER A 47 31.01 -3.30 29.20
N SER A 48 31.75 -4.18 28.51
CA SER A 48 33.11 -4.53 28.93
C SER A 48 33.92 -5.18 27.80
N SER A 49 35.18 -4.76 27.71
CA SER A 49 36.30 -5.27 26.87
C SER A 49 36.34 -4.84 25.40
N ALA A 50 37.31 -3.97 25.14
CA ALA A 50 37.80 -3.60 23.82
C ALA A 50 38.58 -4.77 23.19
N GLN A 51 38.39 -4.98 21.88
CA GLN A 51 39.48 -5.20 20.92
C GLN A 51 38.96 -5.16 19.47
N GLN A 52 39.80 -4.58 18.61
CA GLN A 52 39.64 -4.28 17.19
C GLN A 52 39.26 -5.50 16.33
N THR A 53 38.45 -5.30 15.28
CA THR A 53 38.83 -5.55 13.87
C THR A 53 37.81 -4.98 12.86
N SER A 54 38.35 -4.27 11.87
CA SER A 54 37.91 -4.11 10.47
C SER A 54 36.54 -3.48 10.13
N ASN A 55 36.60 -2.17 9.93
CA ASN A 55 35.97 -1.34 8.89
C ASN A 55 35.28 -2.10 7.71
N PHE A 56 33.96 -2.30 7.79
CA PHE A 56 33.10 -2.39 6.60
C PHE A 56 31.62 -2.01 6.84
N SER A 57 31.28 -1.46 8.01
CA SER A 57 29.89 -1.20 8.41
C SER A 57 29.61 0.26 8.74
N GLU A 58 30.35 1.20 8.15
CA GLU A 58 30.17 2.64 8.43
C GLU A 58 29.17 3.33 7.49
N GLN A 59 28.68 2.65 6.44
CA GLN A 59 27.70 3.21 5.49
C GLN A 59 26.24 2.87 5.81
N GLN A 60 25.97 2.02 6.80
CA GLN A 60 24.59 1.73 7.26
C GLN A 60 24.11 2.65 8.39
N ILE A 61 24.74 3.81 8.58
CA ILE A 61 24.23 4.86 9.47
C ILE A 61 23.09 5.62 8.76
N THR A 62 21.97 4.89 8.67
CA THR A 62 20.60 5.30 8.95
C THR A 62 20.18 6.69 8.47
N TYR A 63 19.52 6.76 7.29
CA TYR A 63 18.73 7.92 6.87
C TYR A 63 17.73 8.40 7.94
N GLN A 64 17.31 7.53 8.86
CA GLN A 64 16.45 7.90 9.99
C GLN A 64 17.12 8.84 11.01
N GLN A 65 18.46 8.92 11.09
CA GLN A 65 19.16 9.80 12.05
C GLN A 65 19.30 11.25 11.56
N ARG A 66 19.05 11.55 10.28
CA ARG A 66 19.10 12.92 9.74
C ARG A 66 17.77 13.68 9.87
N LEU A 67 16.67 12.95 10.08
CA LEU A 67 15.34 13.54 10.21
C LEU A 67 15.11 13.94 11.68
N LEU A 68 14.81 15.20 11.92
CA LEU A 68 14.39 15.68 13.24
C LEU A 68 13.21 14.82 13.75
N PRO A 69 13.13 14.48 15.05
CA PRO A 69 12.05 13.68 15.62
C PRO A 69 10.63 14.23 15.32
N SER A 70 10.52 15.54 15.09
CA SER A 70 9.28 16.20 14.65
C SER A 70 8.86 15.84 13.23
N GLN A 71 9.80 15.55 12.33
CA GLN A 71 9.55 15.12 10.94
C GLN A 71 9.14 13.65 10.85
N ILE A 72 9.52 12.82 11.82
CA ILE A 72 9.18 11.39 11.88
C ILE A 72 7.68 11.19 12.20
N LYS A 73 7.05 12.12 12.93
CA LYS A 73 5.65 12.02 13.38
C LYS A 73 4.60 11.89 12.26
N HIS A 74 4.94 12.21 11.01
CA HIS A 74 4.01 12.18 9.88
C HIS A 74 4.52 11.37 8.67
N MET A 75 5.54 10.54 8.86
CA MET A 75 6.09 9.71 7.77
C MET A 75 5.03 8.80 7.14
N ASP A 76 4.09 8.27 7.93
CA ASP A 76 3.01 7.43 7.41
C ASP A 76 2.10 8.19 6.42
N LYS A 77 1.89 9.50 6.63
CA LYS A 77 1.10 10.33 5.71
C LYS A 77 1.82 10.55 4.38
N LEU A 78 3.15 10.72 4.43
CA LEU A 78 3.96 10.86 3.23
C LEU A 78 4.00 9.55 2.44
N ILE A 79 4.22 8.42 3.12
CA ILE A 79 4.21 7.10 2.48
C ILE A 79 2.82 6.81 1.89
N ALA A 80 1.74 7.13 2.61
CA ALA A 80 0.37 7.00 2.11
C ALA A 80 0.16 7.78 0.80
N ALA A 81 0.58 9.05 0.75
CA ALA A 81 0.44 9.88 -0.44
C ALA A 81 1.25 9.34 -1.63
N ILE A 82 2.49 8.94 -1.39
CA ILE A 82 3.36 8.36 -2.43
C ILE A 82 2.77 7.04 -2.95
N ALA A 83 2.36 6.15 -2.05
CA ALA A 83 1.81 4.85 -2.41
C ALA A 83 0.50 4.98 -3.21
N ALA A 84 -0.39 5.89 -2.81
CA ALA A 84 -1.62 6.17 -3.53
C ALA A 84 -1.35 6.71 -4.93
N ASN A 85 -0.42 7.66 -5.07
CA ASN A 85 -0.02 8.18 -6.38
C ASN A 85 0.58 7.10 -7.29
N MET A 86 1.43 6.22 -6.74
CA MET A 86 1.97 5.08 -7.49
C MET A 86 0.84 4.16 -7.95
N TRP A 87 -0.02 3.72 -7.04
CA TRP A 87 -1.14 2.83 -7.36
C TRP A 87 -2.03 3.42 -8.46
N HIS A 88 -2.47 4.67 -8.29
CA HIS A 88 -3.35 5.34 -9.23
C HIS A 88 -2.71 5.50 -10.62
N SER A 89 -1.42 5.85 -10.67
CA SER A 89 -0.71 6.02 -11.94
C SER A 89 -0.65 4.71 -12.73
N TYR A 90 -0.29 3.60 -12.07
CA TYR A 90 -0.24 2.29 -12.72
C TYR A 90 -1.63 1.74 -13.05
N LEU A 91 -2.63 2.00 -12.22
CA LEU A 91 -4.01 1.62 -12.49
C LEU A 91 -4.53 2.33 -13.74
N LYS A 92 -4.33 3.65 -13.84
CA LYS A 92 -4.75 4.46 -14.98
C LYS A 92 -4.02 4.05 -16.26
N ALA A 93 -2.69 3.95 -16.22
CA ALA A 93 -1.90 3.53 -17.37
C ALA A 93 -2.25 2.09 -17.80
N GLY A 94 -2.54 1.22 -16.84
CA GLY A 94 -2.96 -0.16 -17.09
C GLY A 94 -4.28 -0.23 -17.86
N ARG A 95 -5.27 0.62 -17.54
CA ARG A 95 -6.52 0.68 -18.32
C ARG A 95 -6.22 0.95 -19.79
N THR A 96 -5.53 2.05 -20.10
CA THR A 96 -5.17 2.39 -21.48
C THR A 96 -4.33 1.31 -22.18
N ALA A 97 -3.45 0.62 -21.45
CA ALA A 97 -2.59 -0.41 -22.02
C ALA A 97 -3.31 -1.75 -22.30
N PHE A 98 -4.40 -2.04 -21.60
CA PHE A 98 -5.09 -3.34 -21.65
C PHE A 98 -6.56 -3.25 -22.10
N THR A 99 -7.08 -2.08 -22.44
CA THR A 99 -8.39 -1.95 -23.08
C THR A 99 -8.31 -2.42 -24.54
N PRO A 100 -9.15 -3.39 -24.96
CA PRO A 100 -9.22 -3.81 -26.36
C PRO A 100 -9.67 -2.63 -27.23
N VAL A 101 -8.93 -2.36 -28.31
CA VAL A 101 -9.38 -1.41 -29.34
C VAL A 101 -10.37 -2.14 -30.24
N GLU A 102 -11.64 -1.73 -30.23
CA GLU A 102 -12.65 -2.24 -31.16
C GLU A 102 -12.61 -1.44 -32.46
N TYR A 103 -12.73 -2.15 -33.57
CA TYR A 103 -12.78 -1.58 -34.92
C TYR A 103 -14.19 -1.80 -35.47
N ASP A 104 -14.73 -0.78 -36.14
CA ASP A 104 -15.96 -0.93 -36.91
C ASP A 104 -15.73 -1.81 -38.16
N GLU A 105 -16.82 -2.17 -38.84
CA GLU A 105 -16.80 -2.93 -40.10
C GLU A 105 -16.02 -2.23 -41.24
N ASN A 106 -15.74 -0.94 -41.10
CA ASN A 106 -15.00 -0.12 -42.05
C ASN A 106 -13.53 0.07 -41.63
N GLY A 107 -13.09 -0.54 -40.52
CA GLY A 107 -11.73 -0.45 -40.00
C GLY A 107 -11.42 0.85 -39.26
N ASN A 108 -12.41 1.66 -38.92
CA ASN A 108 -12.24 2.82 -38.04
C ASN A 108 -12.22 2.38 -36.58
N MET A 109 -11.38 3.03 -35.77
CA MET A 109 -11.41 2.82 -34.33
C MET A 109 -12.74 3.35 -33.77
N ILE A 110 -13.50 2.49 -33.09
CA ILE A 110 -14.67 2.91 -32.34
C ILE A 110 -14.14 3.60 -31.08
N GLY A 111 -14.23 4.93 -31.04
CA GLY A 111 -13.84 5.71 -29.86
C GLY A 111 -14.72 5.30 -28.69
N GLN A 112 -14.13 4.70 -27.66
CA GLN A 112 -14.78 4.64 -26.36
C GLN A 112 -14.68 6.05 -25.76
N ASP A 113 -15.76 6.82 -25.87
CA ASP A 113 -15.87 8.10 -25.19
C ASP A 113 -15.75 7.87 -23.67
N ASP A 114 -14.76 8.54 -23.10
CA ASP A 114 -14.00 8.19 -21.89
C ASP A 114 -14.74 8.38 -20.55
N GLU A 115 -16.08 8.44 -20.52
CA GLU A 115 -16.81 8.87 -19.29
C GLU A 115 -17.80 7.87 -18.68
N ASN A 116 -18.17 6.76 -19.36
CA ASN A 116 -19.14 5.79 -18.79
C ASN A 116 -18.83 4.31 -19.13
N LEU A 117 -17.58 3.89 -18.99
CA LEU A 117 -17.26 2.46 -19.02
C LEU A 117 -17.64 1.83 -17.67
N GLU A 118 -18.86 1.29 -17.59
CA GLU A 118 -19.24 0.32 -16.56
C GLU A 118 -18.24 -0.85 -16.57
N ASP A 119 -17.83 -1.30 -15.38
CA ASP A 119 -16.72 -2.25 -15.08
C ASP A 119 -16.95 -3.68 -15.61
N ASP A 120 -17.94 -3.89 -16.49
CA ASP A 120 -18.46 -5.20 -16.91
C ASP A 120 -17.93 -5.70 -18.26
N SER A 121 -16.91 -5.04 -18.83
CA SER A 121 -16.24 -5.60 -20.01
C SER A 121 -15.49 -6.90 -19.63
N VAL A 122 -15.84 -8.00 -20.31
CA VAL A 122 -15.40 -9.39 -20.08
C VAL A 122 -13.88 -9.62 -20.24
N GLY A 123 -13.07 -8.56 -20.36
CA GLY A 123 -11.62 -8.61 -20.53
C GLY A 123 -10.82 -7.56 -19.75
N ALA A 124 -11.45 -6.73 -18.89
CA ALA A 124 -10.73 -5.67 -18.18
C ALA A 124 -9.66 -6.24 -17.22
N GLN A 125 -8.39 -6.10 -17.58
CA GLN A 125 -7.27 -6.47 -16.73
C GLN A 125 -7.10 -5.43 -15.61
N LYS A 126 -7.51 -5.78 -14.40
CA LYS A 126 -7.38 -4.93 -13.21
C LYS A 126 -6.01 -5.10 -12.56
N LEU A 127 -5.40 -3.98 -12.13
CA LEU A 127 -4.16 -4.00 -11.34
C LEU A 127 -4.40 -4.77 -10.02
N LYS A 128 -3.62 -5.82 -9.78
CA LYS A 128 -3.77 -6.68 -8.59
C LYS A 128 -2.84 -6.29 -7.44
N SER A 129 -1.56 -6.06 -7.76
CA SER A 129 -0.53 -5.73 -6.77
C SER A 129 0.65 -5.03 -7.43
N LEU A 130 1.22 -4.06 -6.75
CA LEU A 130 2.47 -3.39 -7.12
C LEU A 130 3.54 -3.75 -6.09
N LEU A 131 4.66 -4.32 -6.54
CA LEU A 131 5.81 -4.67 -5.70
C LEU A 131 6.98 -3.76 -6.06
N VAL A 132 7.56 -3.10 -5.07
CA VAL A 132 8.62 -2.10 -5.26
C VAL A 132 9.85 -2.52 -4.49
N ASP A 133 10.98 -2.63 -5.18
CA ASP A 133 12.29 -2.85 -4.57
C ASP A 133 12.97 -1.48 -4.37
N CYS A 134 13.28 -1.13 -3.13
CA CYS A 134 14.01 0.08 -2.79
C CYS A 134 15.39 -0.30 -2.23
N GLU A 135 16.30 0.68 -2.14
CA GLU A 135 17.64 0.46 -1.56
C GLU A 135 17.56 -0.05 -0.11
N TYR A 136 16.69 0.55 0.69
CA TYR A 136 16.56 0.28 2.14
C TYR A 136 15.29 -0.48 2.55
N GLY A 137 14.67 -1.21 1.62
CA GLY A 137 13.46 -1.97 1.92
C GLY A 137 12.66 -2.37 0.69
N ARG A 138 11.51 -2.98 0.94
CA ARG A 138 10.55 -3.39 -0.10
C ARG A 138 9.15 -2.91 0.27
N LEU A 139 8.36 -2.59 -0.75
CA LEU A 139 6.97 -2.21 -0.58
C LEU A 139 6.06 -3.13 -1.38
N ALA A 140 4.88 -3.41 -0.83
CA ALA A 140 3.76 -3.99 -1.54
C ALA A 140 2.55 -3.07 -1.43
N ILE A 141 1.96 -2.71 -2.56
CA ILE A 141 0.81 -1.82 -2.65
C ILE A 141 -0.32 -2.57 -3.35
N LEU A 142 -1.51 -2.60 -2.74
CA LEU A 142 -2.69 -3.33 -3.23
C LEU A 142 -3.95 -2.49 -3.04
N GLY A 143 -4.89 -2.55 -3.98
CA GLY A 143 -6.23 -2.01 -3.81
C GLY A 143 -7.07 -2.92 -2.91
N VAL A 144 -7.74 -2.34 -1.91
CA VAL A 144 -8.64 -3.05 -0.99
C VAL A 144 -10.09 -2.94 -1.46
N SER A 145 -10.51 -1.74 -1.83
CA SER A 145 -11.83 -1.41 -2.37
C SER A 145 -11.70 -0.35 -3.47
N ARG A 146 -12.81 0.26 -3.92
CA ARG A 146 -12.77 1.32 -4.95
C ARG A 146 -11.92 2.50 -4.51
N ASN A 147 -12.07 2.92 -3.25
CA ASN A 147 -11.46 4.14 -2.72
C ASN A 147 -10.36 3.88 -1.69
N VAL A 148 -9.97 2.62 -1.44
CA VAL A 148 -8.99 2.27 -0.40
C VAL A 148 -7.80 1.49 -0.95
N VAL A 149 -6.60 1.90 -0.55
CA VAL A 149 -5.31 1.30 -0.91
C VAL A 149 -4.56 0.87 0.36
N LEU A 150 -4.01 -0.33 0.33
CA LEU A 150 -3.14 -0.92 1.34
C LEU A 150 -1.69 -0.82 0.88
N CYS A 151 -0.82 -0.33 1.75
CA CYS A 151 0.63 -0.28 1.56
C CYS A 151 1.32 -1.00 2.72
N VAL A 152 2.19 -1.97 2.41
CA VAL A 152 2.99 -2.72 3.38
C VAL A 152 4.46 -2.47 3.10
N CYS A 153 5.19 -1.95 4.08
CA CYS A 153 6.63 -1.68 3.98
C CYS A 153 7.40 -2.70 4.81
N ALA A 154 8.45 -3.26 4.23
CA ALA A 154 9.28 -4.29 4.83
C ALA A 154 10.77 -3.98 4.70
N GLU A 155 11.57 -4.64 5.53
CA GLU A 155 13.03 -4.67 5.41
C GLU A 155 13.47 -5.28 4.07
N LYS A 156 14.71 -5.00 3.68
CA LYS A 156 15.26 -5.41 2.37
C LYS A 156 15.37 -6.92 2.23
N GLU A 157 15.55 -7.60 3.36
CA GLU A 157 15.76 -9.03 3.50
C GLU A 157 14.46 -9.82 3.24
N VAL A 158 13.28 -9.20 3.42
CA VAL A 158 11.98 -9.88 3.30
C VAL A 158 11.69 -10.25 1.84
N PRO A 159 11.57 -11.54 1.50
CA PRO A 159 11.30 -11.95 0.11
C PRO A 159 9.96 -11.45 -0.41
N PHE A 160 9.90 -11.06 -1.70
CA PHE A 160 8.67 -10.59 -2.34
C PHE A 160 7.51 -11.58 -2.24
N GLY A 161 7.78 -12.89 -2.31
CA GLY A 161 6.75 -13.91 -2.17
C GLY A 161 6.04 -13.85 -0.81
N MET A 162 6.80 -13.73 0.28
CA MET A 162 6.25 -13.61 1.63
C MET A 162 5.51 -12.28 1.82
N LEU A 163 6.15 -11.17 1.42
CA LEU A 163 5.57 -9.83 1.51
C LEU A 163 4.23 -9.75 0.76
N ASN A 164 4.21 -10.19 -0.50
CA ASN A 164 3.01 -10.17 -1.34
C ASN A 164 1.93 -11.07 -0.76
N LYS A 165 2.26 -12.29 -0.31
CA LYS A 165 1.25 -13.22 0.22
C LYS A 165 0.60 -12.68 1.49
N LYS A 166 1.40 -12.14 2.41
CA LYS A 166 0.88 -11.49 3.63
C LYS A 166 -0.01 -10.30 3.30
N ALA A 167 0.43 -9.44 2.39
CA ALA A 167 -0.32 -8.25 1.99
C ALA A 167 -1.65 -8.63 1.28
N GLN A 168 -1.65 -9.69 0.47
CA GLN A 168 -2.87 -10.23 -0.15
C GLN A 168 -3.87 -10.74 0.87
N VAL A 169 -3.43 -11.55 1.84
CA VAL A 169 -4.33 -12.06 2.90
C VAL A 169 -4.96 -10.92 3.69
N MET A 170 -4.18 -9.89 4.03
CA MET A 170 -4.70 -8.69 4.69
C MET A 170 -5.68 -7.93 3.80
N ARG A 171 -5.39 -7.80 2.51
CA ARG A 171 -6.29 -7.16 1.54
C ARG A 171 -7.61 -7.91 1.44
N ASP A 172 -7.58 -9.23 1.31
CA ASP A 172 -8.78 -10.07 1.19
C ASP A 172 -9.61 -10.05 2.47
N PHE A 173 -8.98 -9.97 3.64
CA PHE A 173 -9.66 -9.81 4.91
C PHE A 173 -10.39 -8.45 5.02
N LEU A 174 -9.76 -7.38 4.53
CA LEU A 174 -10.30 -6.03 4.61
C LEU A 174 -11.31 -5.72 3.49
N SER A 175 -11.24 -6.36 2.32
CA SER A 175 -12.11 -6.03 1.19
C SER A 175 -13.59 -6.18 1.53
N GLY A 176 -13.99 -7.27 2.21
CA GLY A 176 -15.39 -7.48 2.61
C GLY A 176 -15.94 -6.33 3.47
N PRO A 177 -15.32 -6.02 4.62
CA PRO A 177 -15.76 -4.92 5.48
C PRO A 177 -15.77 -3.54 4.80
N PHE A 178 -14.86 -3.25 3.88
CA PHE A 178 -14.82 -1.97 3.17
C PHE A 178 -15.88 -1.88 2.07
N THR A 179 -16.16 -2.95 1.35
CA THR A 179 -17.25 -2.98 0.35
C THR A 179 -18.60 -2.71 1.00
N MET A 180 -18.90 -3.33 2.14
CA MET A 180 -20.16 -3.07 2.88
C MET A 180 -20.29 -1.62 3.36
N VAL A 181 -19.17 -0.94 3.62
CA VAL A 181 -19.17 0.47 4.02
C VAL A 181 -19.36 1.37 2.81
N GLU A 182 -18.79 1.03 1.65
CA GLU A 182 -19.01 1.75 0.41
C GLU A 182 -20.48 1.65 -0.04
N GLU A 183 -21.06 0.44 -0.07
CA GLU A 183 -22.47 0.21 -0.44
C GLU A 183 -23.44 1.01 0.44
N ALA A 184 -23.20 1.05 1.75
CA ALA A 184 -24.04 1.81 2.67
C ALA A 184 -23.97 3.33 2.47
N VAL A 185 -22.84 3.85 1.97
CA VAL A 185 -22.69 5.28 1.65
C VAL A 185 -23.45 5.60 0.36
N ASP A 186 -23.34 4.73 -0.64
CA ASP A 186 -24.05 4.90 -1.92
C ASP A 186 -25.59 4.88 -1.70
N GLU A 187 -26.10 3.99 -0.83
CA GLU A 187 -27.53 3.93 -0.48
C GLU A 187 -28.04 5.19 0.27
N GLU A 188 -27.22 5.81 1.12
CA GLU A 188 -27.59 7.05 1.82
C GLU A 188 -27.63 8.25 0.86
N GLU A 189 -26.71 8.32 -0.11
CA GLU A 189 -26.69 9.38 -1.13
C GLU A 189 -27.92 9.28 -2.06
N GLU A 190 -28.34 8.08 -2.45
CA GLU A 190 -29.54 7.90 -3.28
C GLU A 190 -30.85 8.24 -2.56
N ALA A 191 -30.93 8.08 -1.24
CA ALA A 191 -32.12 8.39 -0.45
C ALA A 191 -32.31 9.90 -0.18
N GLU A 192 -31.29 10.71 -0.44
CA GLU A 192 -31.32 12.17 -0.27
C GLU A 192 -31.79 12.92 -1.54
N TYR A 193 -32.06 12.19 -2.64
CA TYR A 193 -32.61 12.69 -3.91
C TYR A 193 -34.04 12.22 -4.18
#